data_AF-A0A2T0SZI9-F1
#
_entry.id   AF-A0A2T0SZI9-F1
#
_cell.length_a   1.000
_cell.length_b   1.000
_cell.length_c   1.000
_cell.angle_alpha   90.00
_cell.angle_beta   90.00
_cell.angle_gamma   90.00
#
_symmetry.space_group_name_H-M   'P 1'
#
loop_
_entity.id
_entity.type
_entity.pdbx_description
1 polymer ?
#
loop_
_entity_poly.entity_id
_entity_poly.type
_entity_poly.pdbx_seq_one_letter_code
_entity_poly.pdbx_strand_id
1 'polypeptide(L)'
;MVGAAIAVGALLDGVPESVVLGLSLLSGGGVGVAVLVAVFISNVPEGLSSAAGMKQAGRGARYVFGVWGGIAVASGVAALLGNLLLRDASPATIAVITAVAAGAILAMVADTMIPEAFERSGLYTGLITTVGFLTAFTVERLGG
;
A
#
# COMPACT_ATOMS: atom_id res chain seq x y z
N MET A 1 -13.62 -15.72 4.42
CA MET A 1 -13.23 -15.18 3.09
C MET A 1 -12.52 -13.83 3.17
N VAL A 2 -12.73 -13.03 4.22
CA VAL A 2 -12.15 -11.68 4.39
C VAL A 2 -10.60 -11.64 4.32
N GLY A 3 -9.87 -12.50 5.05
CA GLY A 3 -8.40 -12.44 5.07
C GLY A 3 -7.70 -12.74 3.73
N ALA A 4 -8.33 -13.49 2.83
CA ALA A 4 -7.80 -13.74 1.49
C ALA A 4 -8.10 -12.58 0.53
N ALA A 5 -9.26 -11.93 0.67
CA ALA A 5 -9.60 -10.72 -0.08
C ALA A 5 -8.68 -9.55 0.29
N ILE A 6 -8.35 -9.38 1.57
CA ILE A 6 -7.37 -8.38 2.03
C ILE A 6 -5.96 -8.71 1.51
N ALA A 7 -5.56 -9.98 1.47
CA ALA A 7 -4.26 -10.37 0.93
C ALA A 7 -4.13 -10.14 -0.59
N VAL A 8 -5.20 -10.38 -1.36
CA VAL A 8 -5.25 -10.07 -2.79
C VAL A 8 -5.31 -8.55 -3.00
N GLY A 9 -6.06 -7.83 -2.17
CA GLY A 9 -6.06 -6.36 -2.12
C GLY A 9 -4.66 -5.81 -1.89
N ALA A 10 -3.95 -6.31 -0.87
CA ALA A 10 -2.58 -5.91 -0.55
C ALA A 10 -1.56 -6.24 -1.66
N LEU A 11 -1.77 -7.31 -2.43
CA LEU A 11 -0.97 -7.59 -3.63
C LEU A 11 -1.27 -6.59 -4.75
N LEU A 12 -2.56 -6.30 -4.97
CA LEU A 12 -3.02 -5.34 -5.97
C LEU A 12 -2.65 -3.90 -5.63
N ASP A 13 -2.48 -3.57 -4.35
CA ASP A 13 -2.02 -2.27 -3.83
C ASP A 13 -0.51 -2.17 -3.85
N GLY A 14 0.14 -3.25 -3.41
CA GLY A 14 1.57 -3.34 -3.24
C GLY A 14 2.33 -3.21 -4.55
N VAL A 15 1.74 -3.57 -5.70
CA VAL A 15 2.40 -3.40 -7.01
C VAL A 15 2.44 -1.93 -7.46
N PRO A 16 1.32 -1.19 -7.52
CA PRO A 16 1.31 0.27 -7.70
C PRO A 16 2.22 1.02 -6.72
N GLU A 17 2.12 0.75 -5.41
CA GLU A 17 2.96 1.41 -4.39
C GLU A 17 4.45 1.11 -4.60
N SER A 18 4.81 -0.14 -4.90
CA SER A 18 6.20 -0.55 -5.11
C SER A 18 6.84 0.11 -6.32
N VAL A 19 6.07 0.33 -7.39
CA VAL A 19 6.55 1.06 -8.58
C VAL A 19 6.82 2.53 -8.24
N VAL A 20 5.89 3.18 -7.52
CA VAL A 20 6.06 4.58 -7.10
C VAL A 20 7.26 4.73 -6.17
N LEU A 21 7.41 3.86 -5.17
CA LEU A 21 8.57 3.83 -4.28
C LEU A 21 9.89 3.65 -5.03
N GLY A 22 9.95 2.71 -5.98
CA GLY A 22 11.14 2.47 -6.80
C GLY A 22 11.56 3.71 -7.59
N LEU A 23 10.58 4.43 -8.16
CA LEU A 23 10.81 5.67 -8.90
C LEU A 23 11.22 6.84 -7.98
N SER A 24 10.58 6.99 -6.82
CA SER A 24 10.87 8.05 -5.84
C SER A 24 12.26 7.93 -5.20
N LEU A 25 12.81 6.72 -5.12
CA LEU A 25 14.18 6.51 -4.64
C LEU A 25 15.24 6.94 -5.66
N LEU A 26 14.94 6.90 -6.97
CA LEU A 26 15.86 7.31 -8.03
C LEU A 26 16.01 8.83 -8.15
N SER A 27 14.96 9.60 -7.83
CA SER A 27 14.96 11.05 -8.01
C SER A 27 15.81 11.81 -6.98
N GLY A 28 16.38 11.13 -5.97
CA GLY A 28 17.40 11.66 -5.06
C GLY A 28 16.96 12.78 -4.11
N GLY A 29 15.74 13.30 -4.26
CA GLY A 29 15.10 14.23 -3.33
C GLY A 29 14.38 13.50 -2.19
N GLY A 30 14.33 14.11 -1.01
CA GLY A 30 13.85 13.53 0.26
C GLY A 30 12.50 12.80 0.26
N VAL A 31 11.68 13.01 -0.77
CA VAL A 31 10.41 12.32 -1.05
C VAL A 31 10.50 10.80 -0.89
N GLY A 32 11.60 10.17 -1.31
CA GLY A 32 11.75 8.71 -1.21
C GLY A 32 11.64 8.15 0.21
N VAL A 33 12.14 8.88 1.21
CA VAL A 33 12.09 8.44 2.63
C VAL A 33 10.69 8.67 3.22
N ALA A 34 10.07 9.81 2.90
CA ALA A 34 8.72 10.12 3.38
C ALA A 34 7.69 9.12 2.84
N VAL A 35 7.75 8.79 1.54
CA VAL A 35 6.87 7.79 0.92
C VAL A 35 7.12 6.41 1.54
N LEU A 36 8.39 6.02 1.76
CA LEU A 36 8.72 4.74 2.40
C LEU A 36 8.13 4.62 3.80
N VAL A 37 8.24 5.67 4.61
CA VAL A 37 7.68 5.70 5.96
C VAL A 37 6.15 5.65 5.92
N ALA A 38 5.51 6.40 5.02
CA ALA A 38 4.06 6.40 4.86
C ALA A 38 3.53 5.00 4.48
N VAL A 39 4.14 4.38 3.47
CA VAL A 39 3.82 3.02 3.00
C VAL A 39 4.05 1.97 4.09
N PHE A 40 5.09 2.14 4.91
CA PHE A 40 5.33 1.24 6.05
C PHE A 40 4.24 1.38 7.12
N ILE A 41 3.85 2.62 7.45
CA ILE A 41 2.81 2.89 8.46
C ILE A 41 1.44 2.37 8.01
N SER A 42 1.09 2.40 6.72
CA SER A 42 -0.17 1.86 6.19
C SER A 42 -0.17 0.32 6.12
N ASN A 43 0.92 -0.28 5.63
CA ASN A 43 0.99 -1.71 5.39
C ASN A 43 1.09 -2.57 6.67
N VAL A 44 1.63 -2.03 7.77
CA VAL A 44 1.73 -2.79 9.04
C VAL A 44 0.35 -3.11 9.64
N PRO A 45 -0.56 -2.13 9.83
CA PRO A 45 -1.94 -2.39 10.25
C PRO A 45 -2.70 -3.36 9.34
N GLU A 46 -2.58 -3.23 8.02
CA GLU A 46 -3.19 -4.17 7.06
C GLU A 46 -2.62 -5.57 7.16
N GLY A 47 -1.30 -5.66 7.28
CA GLY A 47 -0.52 -6.83 7.67
C GLY A 47 -1.17 -7.61 8.79
N LEU A 48 -1.36 -6.91 9.91
CA LEU A 48 -1.90 -7.44 11.13
C LEU A 48 -3.39 -7.79 11.01
N SER A 49 -4.20 -6.94 10.37
CA SER A 49 -5.64 -7.17 10.17
C SER A 49 -5.89 -8.41 9.32
N SER A 50 -5.17 -8.54 8.20
CA SER A 50 -5.24 -9.69 7.31
C SER A 50 -4.76 -10.99 7.98
N ALA A 51 -3.62 -10.94 8.67
CA ALA A 51 -3.09 -12.08 9.41
C ALA A 51 -4.05 -12.53 10.53
N ALA A 52 -4.63 -11.59 11.27
CA ALA A 52 -5.64 -11.87 12.28
C ALA A 52 -6.90 -12.49 11.65
N GLY A 53 -7.37 -11.96 10.52
CA GLY A 53 -8.51 -12.49 9.77
C GLY A 53 -8.28 -13.90 9.24
N MET A 54 -7.08 -14.20 8.73
CA MET A 54 -6.69 -15.54 8.31
C MET A 54 -6.66 -16.53 9.47
N LYS A 55 -6.12 -16.11 10.63
CA LYS A 55 -6.07 -16.95 11.83
C LYS A 55 -7.48 -17.22 12.39
N GLN A 56 -8.36 -16.21 12.41
CA GLN A 56 -9.77 -16.38 12.78
C GLN A 56 -10.51 -17.32 11.82
N ALA A 57 -10.13 -17.34 10.54
CA ALA A 57 -10.65 -18.29 9.55
C ALA A 57 -10.02 -19.70 9.67
N GLY A 58 -9.29 -20.01 10.75
CA GLY A 58 -8.69 -21.33 10.99
C GLY A 58 -7.45 -21.64 10.17
N ARG A 59 -6.83 -20.65 9.50
CA ARG A 59 -5.59 -20.87 8.74
C ARG A 59 -4.38 -20.95 9.68
N GLY A 60 -3.52 -21.93 9.43
CA GLY A 60 -2.29 -22.12 10.20
C GLY A 60 -1.21 -21.06 9.91
N ALA A 61 -0.25 -20.89 10.82
CA ALA A 61 0.82 -19.88 10.70
C ALA A 61 1.62 -19.99 9.39
N ARG A 62 1.91 -21.21 8.92
CA ARG A 62 2.62 -21.44 7.64
C ARG A 62 1.91 -20.82 6.44
N TYR A 63 0.57 -20.89 6.42
CA TYR A 63 -0.23 -20.29 5.35
C TYR A 63 -0.10 -18.76 5.38
N VAL A 64 -0.24 -18.15 6.57
CA VAL A 64 -0.13 -16.70 6.75
C VAL A 64 1.25 -16.18 6.34
N PHE A 65 2.32 -16.82 6.82
CA PHE A 65 3.69 -16.47 6.44
C PHE A 65 3.97 -16.72 4.95
N GLY A 66 3.40 -17.77 4.35
CA GLY A 66 3.54 -18.04 2.92
C GLY A 66 2.88 -16.96 2.06
N VAL A 67 1.67 -16.53 2.41
CA VAL A 67 0.96 -15.44 1.72
C VAL A 67 1.73 -14.13 1.83
N TRP A 68 2.09 -13.73 3.06
CA TRP A 68 2.81 -12.46 3.28
C TRP A 68 4.22 -12.46 2.69
N GLY A 69 4.94 -13.58 2.77
CA GLY A 69 6.22 -13.74 2.11
C GLY A 69 6.10 -13.65 0.58
N GLY A 70 5.05 -14.25 0.01
CA GLY A 70 4.75 -14.15 -1.42
C GLY A 70 4.45 -12.71 -1.86
N ILE A 71 3.63 -11.97 -1.11
CA ILE A 71 3.34 -10.55 -1.35
C ILE A 71 4.63 -9.73 -1.27
N ALA A 72 5.44 -9.90 -0.23
CA ALA A 72 6.70 -9.16 -0.07
C ALA A 72 7.66 -9.40 -1.24
N VAL A 73 7.80 -10.65 -1.70
CA VAL A 73 8.62 -10.98 -2.88
C VAL A 73 8.05 -10.35 -4.15
N ALA A 74 6.74 -10.44 -4.37
CA ALA A 74 6.08 -9.87 -5.54
C ALA A 74 6.23 -8.34 -5.59
N SER A 75 6.03 -7.66 -4.46
CA SER A 75 6.26 -6.22 -4.31
C SER A 75 7.73 -5.85 -4.59
N GLY A 76 8.68 -6.59 -4.04
CA GLY A 76 10.10 -6.37 -4.31
C GLY A 76 10.48 -6.53 -5.79
N VAL A 77 9.92 -7.56 -6.45
CA VAL A 77 10.10 -7.76 -7.90
C VAL A 77 9.45 -6.63 -8.70
N ALA A 78 8.25 -6.18 -8.32
CA ALA A 78 7.56 -5.08 -8.98
C ALA A 78 8.33 -3.76 -8.85
N ALA A 79 8.87 -3.44 -7.66
CA ALA A 79 9.74 -2.29 -7.44
C ALA A 79 11.00 -2.36 -8.31
N LEU A 80 11.65 -3.53 -8.34
CA LEU A 80 12.85 -3.76 -9.14
C LEU A 80 12.57 -3.60 -10.64
N LEU A 81 11.51 -4.22 -11.15
CA LEU A 81 11.12 -4.13 -12.56
C LEU A 81 10.69 -2.71 -12.93
N GLY A 82 9.92 -2.03 -12.08
CA GLY A 82 9.57 -0.62 -12.27
C GLY A 82 10.83 0.24 -12.38
N ASN A 83 11.78 0.06 -11.47
CA ASN A 83 13.06 0.76 -11.50
C ASN A 83 13.89 0.47 -12.76
N LEU A 84 14.03 -0.80 -13.14
CA LEU A 84 14.85 -1.19 -14.30
C LEU A 84 14.22 -0.81 -15.64
N LEU A 85 12.90 -0.94 -15.78
CA LEU A 85 12.18 -0.70 -17.04
C LEU A 85 11.85 0.78 -17.25
N LEU A 86 11.69 1.56 -16.17
CA LEU A 86 11.27 2.96 -16.25
C LEU A 86 12.38 3.97 -16.01
N ARG A 87 13.62 3.51 -15.75
CA ARG A 87 14.81 4.36 -15.57
C ARG A 87 14.96 5.42 -16.65
N ASP A 88 14.82 5.03 -17.91
CA ASP A 88 15.02 5.90 -19.08
C ASP A 88 13.68 6.31 -19.71
N ALA A 89 12.56 6.11 -19.02
CA ALA A 89 11.24 6.46 -19.51
C ALA A 89 11.04 7.98 -19.54
N SER A 90 10.25 8.46 -20.50
CA SER A 90 9.93 9.88 -20.59
C SER A 90 9.11 10.36 -19.38
N PRO A 91 9.20 11.65 -18.97
CA PRO A 91 8.38 12.19 -17.90
C PRO A 91 6.87 11.98 -18.10
N ALA A 92 6.40 12.03 -19.36
CA ALA A 92 5.01 11.77 -19.70
C ALA A 92 4.61 10.30 -19.43
N THR A 93 5.48 9.35 -19.74
CA THR A 93 5.26 7.93 -19.44
C THR A 93 5.18 7.68 -17.94
N ILE A 94 6.11 8.27 -17.17
CA ILE A 94 6.10 8.18 -15.70
C ILE A 94 4.79 8.77 -15.16
N ALA A 95 4.39 9.96 -15.62
CA ALA A 95 3.15 10.60 -15.17
C ALA A 95 1.89 9.75 -15.45
N VAL A 96 1.81 9.12 -16.64
CA VAL A 96 0.68 8.22 -16.98
C VAL A 96 0.65 7.00 -16.06
N ILE A 97 1.80 6.35 -15.83
CA ILE A 97 1.89 5.18 -14.95
C ILE A 97 1.51 5.57 -13.51
N THR A 98 2.04 6.68 -13.00
CA THR A 98 1.70 7.19 -11.66
C THR A 98 0.21 7.55 -11.55
N ALA A 99 -0.38 8.15 -12.58
CA ALA A 99 -1.81 8.47 -12.58
C ALA A 99 -2.70 7.22 -12.57
N VAL A 100 -2.33 6.19 -13.34
CA VAL A 100 -3.03 4.89 -13.34
C VAL A 100 -2.88 4.21 -11.98
N ALA A 101 -1.69 4.22 -11.39
CA ALA A 101 -1.44 3.69 -10.05
C ALA A 101 -2.29 4.40 -8.99
N ALA A 102 -2.31 5.74 -9.00
CA ALA A 102 -3.14 6.53 -8.09
C ALA A 102 -4.64 6.24 -8.25
N GLY A 103 -5.11 6.04 -9.49
CA GLY A 103 -6.48 5.62 -9.78
C GLY A 103 -6.82 4.24 -9.21
N ALA A 104 -5.89 3.28 -9.26
CA ALA A 104 -6.07 1.95 -8.69
C ALA A 104 -6.19 2.01 -7.15
N ILE A 105 -5.33 2.80 -6.49
CA ILE A 105 -5.39 3.02 -5.03
C ILE A 105 -6.74 3.66 -4.66
N LEU A 106 -7.18 4.69 -5.40
CA LEU A 106 -8.47 5.33 -5.17
C LEU A 106 -9.66 4.37 -5.31
N ALA A 107 -9.65 3.51 -6.33
CA ALA A 107 -10.68 2.50 -6.53
C ALA A 107 -10.71 1.51 -5.34
N MET A 108 -9.54 1.06 -4.88
CA MET A 108 -9.46 0.16 -3.73
C MET A 108 -10.01 0.79 -2.45
N VAL A 109 -9.61 2.03 -2.17
CA VAL A 109 -10.08 2.78 -1.01
C VAL A 109 -11.61 2.90 -1.04
N ALA A 110 -12.18 3.22 -2.21
CA ALA A 110 -13.63 3.37 -2.39
C ALA A 110 -14.39 2.04 -2.27
N ASP A 111 -13.92 1.00 -2.93
CA ASP A 111 -14.66 -0.26 -3.08
C ASP A 111 -14.51 -1.19 -1.88
N THR A 112 -13.41 -1.08 -1.12
CA THR A 112 -13.09 -2.03 -0.03
C THR A 112 -12.79 -1.37 1.30
N MET A 113 -11.83 -0.45 1.36
CA MET A 113 -11.37 0.08 2.66
C MET A 113 -12.42 0.93 3.36
N ILE A 114 -13.08 1.85 2.64
CA ILE A 114 -14.13 2.70 3.22
C ILE A 114 -15.31 1.86 3.74
N PRO A 115 -15.90 0.93 2.95
CA PRO A 115 -16.95 0.05 3.43
C PRO A 115 -16.55 -0.76 4.68
N GLU A 116 -15.38 -1.42 4.66
CA GLU A 116 -14.94 -2.24 5.78
C GLU A 116 -14.67 -1.40 7.05
N ALA A 117 -14.04 -0.23 6.89
CA ALA A 117 -13.78 0.65 8.01
C ALA A 117 -15.09 1.16 8.64
N PHE A 118 -16.09 1.45 7.81
CA PHE A 118 -17.43 1.86 8.27
C PHE A 118 -18.18 0.74 8.98
N GLU A 119 -18.10 -0.50 8.48
CA GLU A 119 -18.68 -1.67 9.16
C GLU A 119 -18.07 -1.90 10.55
N ARG A 120 -16.77 -1.66 10.73
CA ARG A 120 -16.08 -1.90 12.00
C ARG A 120 -16.19 -0.74 12.99
N SER A 121 -16.12 0.50 12.51
CA SER A 121 -15.93 1.70 13.36
C SER A 121 -17.12 2.67 13.30
N GLY A 122 -18.07 2.46 12.40
CA GLY A 122 -19.27 3.29 12.23
C GLY A 122 -18.92 4.76 12.02
N LEU A 123 -19.55 5.64 12.82
CA LEU A 123 -19.39 7.10 12.73
C LEU A 123 -17.96 7.60 13.02
N TYR A 124 -17.13 6.82 13.71
CA TYR A 124 -15.74 7.21 13.99
C TYR A 124 -14.81 7.06 12.78
N THR A 125 -15.24 6.35 11.74
CA THR A 125 -14.44 6.08 10.54
C THR A 125 -13.88 7.35 9.93
N GLY A 126 -14.73 8.37 9.68
CA GLY A 126 -14.29 9.63 9.09
C GLY A 126 -13.26 10.36 9.95
N LEU A 127 -13.45 10.38 11.28
CA LEU A 127 -12.51 11.01 12.21
C LEU A 127 -11.15 10.30 12.20
N ILE A 128 -11.14 8.96 12.28
CA ILE A 128 -9.92 8.15 12.27
C ILE A 128 -9.18 8.32 10.94
N THR A 129 -9.89 8.26 9.81
CA THR A 129 -9.30 8.50 8.47
C THR A 129 -8.69 9.89 8.37
N THR A 130 -9.38 10.91 8.90
CA THR A 130 -8.88 12.31 8.88
C THR A 130 -7.62 12.45 9.72
N VAL A 131 -7.59 11.88 10.93
CA VAL A 131 -6.41 11.90 11.81
C VAL A 131 -5.24 11.15 11.17
N GLY A 132 -5.49 9.99 10.54
CA GLY A 132 -4.47 9.24 9.81
C GLY A 132 -3.88 10.07 8.67
N PHE A 133 -4.73 10.70 7.84
CA PHE A 133 -4.31 11.58 6.76
C PHE A 133 -3.48 12.77 7.27
N LEU A 134 -3.95 13.48 8.30
CA LEU A 134 -3.23 14.61 8.89
C LEU A 134 -1.86 14.19 9.46
N THR A 135 -1.78 12.99 10.03
CA THR A 135 -0.52 12.43 10.54
C THR A 135 0.46 12.18 9.40
N ALA A 136 0.02 11.50 8.34
CA ALA A 136 0.83 11.23 7.15
C ALA A 136 1.30 12.53 6.47
N PHE A 137 0.39 13.49 6.30
CA PHE A 137 0.70 14.81 5.74
C PHE A 137 1.72 15.58 6.59
N THR A 138 1.60 15.51 7.92
CA THR A 138 2.56 16.15 8.83
C THR A 138 3.93 15.50 8.72
N VAL A 139 4.01 14.17 8.62
CA VAL A 139 5.27 13.44 8.42
C VAL A 139 5.92 13.82 7.10
N GLU A 140 5.16 13.91 6.01
CA GLU A 140 5.67 14.39 4.71
C GLU A 140 6.24 15.80 4.83
N ARG A 141 5.49 16.73 5.45
CA ARG A 141 5.90 18.13 5.61
C ARG A 141 7.15 18.30 6.46
N LEU A 142 7.35 17.43 7.45
CA LEU A 142 8.52 17.42 8.34
C LEU A 142 9.71 16.67 7.72
N GLY A 143 9.47 15.76 6.78
CA GLY A 143 10.47 14.92 6.12
C GLY A 143 11.23 15.58 4.98
N GLY A 144 10.72 16.70 4.43
CA GLY A 144 11.36 17.49 3.38
C GLY A 144 10.80 17.23 1.99
#